data_AF-A0A316EZX3-F1
#
_entry.id   AF-A0A316EZX3-F1
#
_cell.length_a   1.000
_cell.length_b   1.000
_cell.length_c   1.000
_cell.angle_alpha   90.00
_cell.angle_beta   90.00
_cell.angle_gamma   90.00
#
_symmetry.space_group_name_H-M   'P 1'
#
loop_
_entity.id
_entity.type
_entity.pdbx_description
1 polymer ?
#
loop_
_entity_poly.entity_id
_entity_poly.type
_entity_poly.pdbx_seq_one_letter_code
_entity_poly.pdbx_strand_id
1 'polypeptide(L)'
;MNGHTRWRWLMWVLWPAFLVAGVATAAVFSLVDPRDLMLFGHPLDASREAVYTVGFLVAWGLCAVSSGLTLYTLPAPLAETDELA
;
A
#
# COMPACT_ATOMS: atom_id res chain seq x y z
N MET A 1 19.83 20.20 1.78
CA MET A 1 18.76 19.84 2.74
C MET A 1 18.40 18.37 2.52
N ASN A 2 18.66 17.55 3.53
CA ASN A 2 19.23 16.21 3.36
C ASN A 2 18.13 15.14 3.17
N GLY A 3 18.25 14.29 2.14
CA GLY A 3 17.27 13.27 1.77
C GLY A 3 17.01 12.17 2.82
N HIS A 4 17.75 12.16 3.93
CA HIS A 4 17.64 11.13 4.97
C HIS A 4 16.33 11.17 5.78
N THR A 5 15.73 12.34 6.02
CA THR A 5 14.44 12.42 6.76
C THR A 5 13.30 11.85 5.94
N ARG A 6 13.33 12.07 4.62
CA ARG A 6 12.28 11.62 3.68
C ARG A 6 12.15 10.08 3.69
N TRP A 7 13.27 9.38 3.78
CA TRP A 7 13.28 7.91 3.87
C TRP A 7 12.64 7.37 5.15
N ARG A 8 12.81 8.06 6.28
CA ARG A 8 12.20 7.67 7.55
C ARG A 8 10.67 7.79 7.51
N TRP A 9 10.17 8.87 6.91
CA TRP A 9 8.73 9.07 6.70
C TRP A 9 8.13 8.02 5.75
N LEU A 10 8.85 7.68 4.67
CA LEU A 10 8.44 6.61 3.76
C LEU A 10 8.33 5.26 4.45
N MET A 11 9.28 4.88 5.32
CA MET A 11 9.19 3.65 6.11
C MET A 11 8.01 3.66 7.09
N TRP A 12 7.71 4.82 7.69
CA TRP A 12 6.55 5.00 8.57
C TRP A 12 5.21 4.91 7.84
N VAL A 13 5.18 5.20 6.54
CA VAL A 13 3.99 5.05 5.70
C VAL A 13 3.88 3.63 5.14
N LEU A 14 5.00 3.04 4.70
CA LEU A 14 5.04 1.70 4.12
C LEU A 14 4.54 0.63 5.09
N TRP A 15 4.86 0.79 6.39
CA TRP A 15 4.53 -0.18 7.42
C TRP A 15 3.01 -0.33 7.69
N PRO A 16 2.25 0.73 8.02
CA PRO A 16 0.80 0.65 8.16
C PRO A 16 0.10 0.34 6.83
N ALA A 17 0.62 0.85 5.70
CA ALA A 17 0.10 0.50 4.37
C ALA A 17 0.20 -1.00 4.10
N PHE A 18 1.29 -1.66 4.52
CA PHE A 18 1.48 -3.11 4.43
C PHE A 18 0.42 -3.87 5.23
N LEU A 19 0.13 -3.44 6.47
CA LEU A 19 -0.88 -4.08 7.33
C LEU A 19 -2.29 -3.95 6.72
N VAL A 20 -2.67 -2.75 6.29
CA VAL A 20 -4.00 -2.49 5.69
C VAL A 20 -4.14 -3.24 4.38
N ALA A 21 -3.10 -3.28 3.55
CA ALA A 21 -3.10 -4.04 2.31
C ALA A 21 -3.25 -5.54 2.53
N GLY A 22 -2.60 -6.10 3.56
CA GLY A 22 -2.78 -7.49 3.96
C GLY A 22 -4.25 -7.81 4.29
N VAL A 23 -4.88 -6.95 5.11
CA VAL A 23 -6.30 -7.11 5.48
C VAL A 23 -7.23 -6.93 4.27
N ALA A 24 -6.99 -5.90 3.45
CA ALA A 24 -7.80 -5.64 2.26
C ALA A 24 -7.70 -6.78 1.24
N THR A 25 -6.50 -7.32 1.03
CA THR A 25 -6.27 -8.46 0.14
C THR A 25 -6.95 -9.71 0.66
N ALA A 26 -6.82 -10.00 1.95
CA ALA A 26 -7.51 -11.13 2.59
C ALA A 26 -9.04 -10.98 2.48
N ALA A 27 -9.57 -9.78 2.69
CA ALA A 27 -11.00 -9.50 2.57
C ALA A 27 -11.49 -9.67 1.11
N VAL A 28 -10.77 -9.11 0.13
CA VAL A 28 -11.11 -9.23 -1.28
C VAL A 28 -11.10 -10.68 -1.72
N PHE A 29 -10.06 -11.47 -1.41
CA PHE A 29 -10.02 -12.88 -1.81
C PHE A 29 -10.89 -13.80 -0.96
N SER A 30 -11.30 -13.36 0.23
CA SER A 30 -12.36 -14.06 0.98
C SER A 30 -13.75 -13.83 0.38
N LEU A 31 -13.94 -12.74 -0.36
CA LEU A 31 -15.19 -12.39 -1.05
C LEU A 31 -15.19 -12.81 -2.54
N VAL A 32 -14.02 -12.84 -3.17
CA VAL A 32 -13.78 -13.16 -4.57
C VAL A 32 -13.03 -14.48 -4.66
N ASP A 33 -13.70 -15.52 -5.13
CA ASP A 33 -13.10 -16.86 -5.23
C ASP A 33 -11.96 -16.84 -6.28
N PRO A 34 -10.70 -17.12 -5.88
CA PRO A 34 -9.56 -17.10 -6.79
C PRO A 34 -9.67 -18.14 -7.91
N ARG A 35 -10.58 -19.12 -7.81
CA ARG A 35 -10.83 -20.12 -8.84
C ARG A 35 -11.62 -19.60 -10.04
N ASP A 36 -12.30 -18.47 -9.92
CA ASP A 36 -13.12 -17.90 -11.01
C ASP A 36 -12.35 -16.91 -11.89
N LEU A 37 -11.07 -16.63 -11.54
CA LEU A 37 -10.22 -15.76 -12.36
C LEU A 37 -9.73 -16.51 -13.61
N MET A 38 -10.46 -16.33 -14.71
CA MET A 38 -9.99 -16.65 -16.07
C MET A 38 -9.14 -15.49 -16.60
N LEU A 39 -7.80 -15.56 -16.49
CA LEU A 39 -6.93 -14.65 -17.24
C LEU A 39 -6.82 -15.14 -18.68
N PHE A 40 -7.21 -14.28 -19.64
CA PHE A 40 -7.10 -14.56 -21.07
C PHE A 40 -7.87 -15.81 -21.56
N GLY A 41 -8.92 -16.23 -20.86
CA GLY A 41 -9.78 -17.35 -21.29
C GLY A 41 -9.15 -18.74 -21.10
N HIS A 42 -7.97 -18.83 -20.48
CA HIS A 42 -7.41 -20.08 -19.98
C HIS A 42 -7.59 -20.17 -18.46
N PRO A 43 -7.88 -21.37 -17.92
CA PRO A 43 -7.76 -21.57 -16.48
C PRO A 43 -6.34 -21.22 -16.09
N LEU A 44 -6.19 -20.21 -15.25
CA LEU A 44 -4.90 -19.85 -14.68
C LEU A 44 -4.36 -21.08 -13.96
N ASP A 45 -3.36 -21.73 -14.56
CA ASP A 45 -2.43 -22.60 -13.84
C ASP A 45 -1.41 -21.75 -13.04
N ALA A 46 -1.75 -20.49 -12.78
CA ALA A 46 -1.07 -19.68 -11.80
C ALA A 46 -1.48 -20.25 -10.43
N SER A 47 -0.53 -20.88 -9.75
CA SER A 47 -0.69 -21.33 -8.38
C SER A 47 -1.39 -20.26 -7.55
N ARG A 48 -2.31 -20.66 -6.67
CA ARG A 48 -3.10 -19.75 -5.81
C ARG A 48 -2.22 -18.67 -5.16
N GLU A 49 -0.98 -19.02 -4.84
CA GLU A 49 0.09 -18.14 -4.36
C GLU A 49 0.35 -16.91 -5.25
N ALA A 50 0.37 -17.05 -6.58
CA ALA A 50 0.60 -15.93 -7.49
C ALA A 50 -0.55 -14.92 -7.43
N VAL A 51 -1.81 -15.39 -7.38
CA VAL A 51 -2.99 -14.53 -7.28
C VAL A 51 -2.99 -13.77 -5.94
N TYR A 52 -2.69 -14.46 -4.83
CA TYR A 52 -2.58 -13.82 -3.52
C TYR A 52 -1.47 -12.77 -3.46
N THR A 53 -0.30 -13.09 -4.05
CA THR A 53 0.86 -12.18 -4.04
C THR A 53 0.59 -10.93 -4.90
N VAL A 54 -0.02 -11.09 -6.07
CA VAL A 54 -0.36 -9.97 -6.95
C VAL A 54 -1.43 -9.09 -6.30
N GLY A 55 -2.49 -9.67 -5.74
CA GLY A 55 -3.52 -8.88 -5.05
C GLY A 55 -2.93 -8.12 -3.85
N PHE A 56 -2.03 -8.76 -3.11
CA PHE A 56 -1.29 -8.12 -2.02
C PHE A 56 -0.49 -6.91 -2.50
N LEU A 57 0.30 -7.09 -3.57
CA LEU A 57 1.14 -6.02 -4.13
C LEU A 57 0.31 -4.86 -4.69
N VAL A 58 -0.82 -5.14 -5.32
CA VAL A 58 -1.74 -4.11 -5.84
C VAL A 58 -2.36 -3.32 -4.69
N ALA A 59 -2.90 -4.00 -3.68
CA ALA A 59 -3.49 -3.35 -2.51
C ALA A 59 -2.45 -2.54 -1.73
N TRP A 60 -1.23 -3.08 -1.59
CA TRP A 60 -0.11 -2.40 -0.93
C TRP A 60 0.35 -1.18 -1.70
N GLY A 61 0.51 -1.29 -3.02
CA GLY A 61 0.83 -0.17 -3.90
C GLY A 61 -0.21 0.94 -3.81
N LEU A 62 -1.50 0.61 -3.85
CA LEU A 62 -2.59 1.58 -3.70
C LEU A 62 -2.56 2.30 -2.34
N CYS A 63 -2.38 1.57 -1.24
CA CYS A 63 -2.27 2.18 0.10
C CYS A 63 -1.03 3.06 0.24
N ALA A 64 0.11 2.61 -0.29
CA ALA A 64 1.36 3.37 -0.28
C ALA A 64 1.26 4.63 -1.13
N VAL A 65 0.66 4.55 -2.32
CA VAL A 65 0.42 5.71 -3.20
C VAL A 65 -0.55 6.68 -2.55
N SER A 66 -1.66 6.22 -1.96
CA SER A 66 -2.63 7.09 -1.25
C SER A 66 -1.98 7.86 -0.11
N SER A 67 -1.18 7.18 0.71
CA SER A 67 -0.49 7.79 1.86
C SER A 67 0.66 8.70 1.42
N GLY A 68 1.39 8.32 0.37
CA GLY A 68 2.41 9.14 -0.26
C GLY A 68 1.83 10.40 -0.89
N LEU A 69 0.68 10.31 -1.55
CA LEU A 69 -0.07 11.46 -2.05
C LEU A 69 -0.49 12.36 -0.89
N THR A 70 -1.03 11.80 0.19
CA THR A 70 -1.44 12.54 1.38
C THR A 70 -0.28 13.36 1.94
N LEU A 71 0.91 12.76 2.08
CA LEU A 71 2.13 13.46 2.48
C LEU A 71 2.60 14.51 1.47
N TYR A 72 2.39 14.28 0.17
CA TYR A 72 2.75 15.23 -0.89
C TYR A 72 1.83 16.47 -0.88
N THR A 73 0.54 16.28 -0.59
CA THR A 73 -0.44 17.36 -0.50
C THR A 73 -0.50 18.04 0.87
N LEU A 74 0.04 17.42 1.92
CA LEU A 74 0.11 18.02 3.26
C LEU A 74 0.99 19.29 3.19
N PRO A 75 0.44 20.49 3.43
CA PRO A 75 1.26 21.68 3.64
C PRO A 75 2.06 21.43 4.91
N ALA A 76 3.39 21.37 4.82
CA ALA A 76 4.29 21.01 5.93
C ALA A 76 3.88 21.71 7.23
N PRO A 77 3.27 21.01 8.22
CA PRO A 77 2.87 21.66 9.44
C PRO A 77 4.08 21.74 10.38
N LEU A 78 4.37 22.98 10.80
CA LEU A 78 5.10 23.36 12.01
C LEU A 78 6.64 23.39 11.95
N ALA A 79 7.19 24.25 11.09
CA ALA A 79 8.39 25.02 11.45
C ALA A 79 8.09 26.14 12.48
N GLU A 80 6.84 26.22 12.97
CA GLU A 80 6.28 27.36 13.73
C GLU A 80 5.93 27.00 15.18
N THR A 81 6.39 25.85 15.70
CA THR A 81 6.35 25.56 17.16
C THR A 81 7.67 25.87 17.88
N ASP A 82 8.69 26.35 17.16
CA ASP A 82 9.99 26.73 17.75
C ASP A 82 10.06 28.22 18.11
N GLU A 83 9.17 29.07 17.57
CA GLU A 83 9.15 30.52 17.87
C GLU A 83 8.32 30.89 19.12
N LEU A 84 7.69 29.90 19.77
CA LEU A 84 6.78 30.11 20.91
C LEU A 84 7.20 29.35 22.18
N ALA A 85 8.44 28.84 22.25
CA ALA A 85 9.01 28.16 23.43
C ALA A 85 10.27 28.88 23.93
#